data_AF-A0A9P0J8F3-F1
#
_entry.id   AF-A0A9P0J8F3-F1
#
_cell.length_a   1.000
_cell.length_b   1.000
_cell.length_c   1.000
_cell.angle_alpha   90.00
_cell.angle_beta   90.00
_cell.angle_gamma   90.00
#
_symmetry.space_group_name_H-M   'P 1'
#
loop_
_entity.id
_entity.type
_entity.pdbx_description
1 polymer ?
#
loop_
_entity_poly.entity_id
_entity_poly.type
_entity_poly.pdbx_seq_one_letter_code
_entity_poly.pdbx_strand_id
1 'polypeptide(L)'
;MLLRPSLMKNSPVTNKCITLNRTLIMLFIYFILYNIFRTYYMPPKVYDLPSVSFIFFSDPNLLDMIIVTGGCFYIHSVASRFYALNDAWRHLPLGLVEIPGEWTKSEITMSLECLRLLHADLCKIIKVFSLGYGMIMLGYFTFSFVGLLMYTYLYFAVGYKDISDTSFASIIPWCLPLIVRYCQYCIFYMSIVVNASYTNEKKREIISYLRACRISSLAIHTKLQIKFFMVQMSEFKSNEISAYGIFNINLHLVISNLILLFYGLITLIQMKDGPFISSLTKAVMKHFTQQYNDIENNTNS
;
A
#
# COMPACT_ATOMS: atom_id res chain seq x y z
N MET A 1 -11.10 -30.60 -9.24
CA MET A 1 -12.11 -30.29 -8.21
C MET A 1 -12.94 -29.12 -8.74
N LEU A 2 -14.06 -29.40 -9.42
CA LEU A 2 -14.80 -28.39 -10.19
C LEU A 2 -15.98 -27.90 -9.35
N LEU A 3 -15.91 -26.63 -8.91
CA LEU A 3 -17.11 -25.90 -8.49
C LEU A 3 -18.13 -25.94 -9.63
N ARG A 4 -19.42 -25.96 -9.31
CA ARG A 4 -20.49 -25.85 -10.30
C ARG A 4 -20.22 -24.64 -11.22
N PRO A 5 -20.21 -24.76 -12.55
CA PRO A 5 -19.93 -23.65 -13.46
C PRO A 5 -20.85 -22.43 -13.25
N SER A 6 -22.06 -22.64 -12.72
CA SER A 6 -23.00 -21.57 -12.37
C SER A 6 -22.55 -20.71 -11.17
N LEU A 7 -21.74 -21.25 -10.25
CA LEU A 7 -21.08 -20.45 -9.18
C LEU A 7 -19.95 -19.56 -9.73
N MET A 8 -19.45 -19.87 -10.92
CA MET A 8 -18.38 -19.14 -11.61
C MET A 8 -18.91 -18.24 -12.73
N LYS A 9 -20.24 -18.11 -12.90
CA LYS A 9 -20.83 -17.37 -14.02
C LYS A 9 -20.53 -15.86 -13.89
N ASN A 10 -19.46 -15.43 -14.55
CA ASN A 10 -19.06 -14.07 -14.90
C ASN A 10 -19.69 -12.92 -14.09
N SER A 11 -19.25 -12.78 -12.83
CA SER A 11 -19.25 -11.53 -12.05
C SER A 11 -17.91 -10.81 -12.31
N PRO A 12 -17.81 -9.47 -12.32
CA PRO A 12 -17.10 -8.68 -13.33
C PRO A 12 -15.57 -8.80 -13.27
N VAL A 13 -15.01 -9.91 -13.73
CA VAL A 13 -13.56 -10.11 -13.87
C VAL A 13 -13.00 -9.12 -14.90
N THR A 14 -13.75 -8.83 -15.97
CA THR A 14 -13.41 -7.82 -16.98
C THR A 14 -13.39 -6.41 -16.40
N ASN A 15 -14.40 -6.00 -15.63
CA ASN A 15 -14.43 -4.65 -15.03
C ASN A 15 -13.39 -4.44 -13.91
N LYS A 16 -12.86 -5.52 -13.32
CA LYS A 16 -11.89 -5.48 -12.21
C LYS A 16 -10.43 -5.58 -12.65
N CYS A 17 -10.14 -6.33 -13.71
CA CYS A 17 -8.83 -6.26 -14.39
C CYS A 17 -8.60 -4.84 -14.95
N ILE A 18 -9.68 -4.17 -15.38
CA ILE A 18 -9.68 -2.76 -15.77
C ILE A 18 -9.28 -1.85 -14.59
N THR A 19 -9.70 -2.14 -13.35
CA THR A 19 -9.35 -1.30 -12.18
C THR A 19 -7.86 -1.39 -11.80
N LEU A 20 -7.26 -2.57 -11.90
CA LEU A 20 -5.84 -2.78 -11.63
C LEU A 20 -4.98 -2.14 -12.72
N ASN A 21 -5.33 -2.35 -13.98
CA ASN A 21 -4.72 -1.65 -15.10
C ASN A 21 -4.85 -0.14 -14.91
N ARG A 22 -6.01 0.35 -14.46
CA ARG A 22 -6.22 1.77 -14.18
C ARG A 22 -5.29 2.27 -13.06
N THR A 23 -5.14 1.56 -11.94
CA THR A 23 -4.22 1.99 -10.87
C THR A 23 -2.76 2.01 -11.34
N LEU A 24 -2.34 1.00 -12.11
CA LEU A 24 -0.99 0.93 -12.69
C LEU A 24 -0.76 2.06 -13.71
N ILE A 25 -1.73 2.30 -14.59
CA ILE A 25 -1.71 3.38 -15.57
C ILE A 25 -1.66 4.73 -14.85
N MET A 26 -2.43 4.93 -13.78
CA MET A 26 -2.42 6.19 -13.02
C MET A 26 -1.09 6.43 -12.30
N LEU A 27 -0.47 5.39 -11.72
CA LEU A 27 0.87 5.48 -11.14
C LEU A 27 1.92 5.79 -12.22
N PHE A 28 1.80 5.18 -13.41
CA PHE A 28 2.69 5.42 -14.53
C PHE A 28 2.56 6.83 -15.13
N ILE A 29 1.34 7.31 -15.31
CA ILE A 29 1.05 8.69 -15.71
C ILE A 29 1.61 9.67 -14.68
N TYR A 30 1.39 9.41 -13.38
CA TYR A 30 1.95 10.22 -12.31
C TYR A 30 3.47 10.30 -12.40
N PHE A 31 4.15 9.16 -12.62
CA PHE A 31 5.60 9.12 -12.78
C PHE A 31 6.10 9.95 -13.97
N ILE A 32 5.44 9.85 -15.13
CA ILE A 32 5.80 10.64 -16.31
C ILE A 32 5.60 12.14 -16.02
N LEU A 33 4.41 12.52 -15.52
CA LEU A 33 4.10 13.92 -15.20
C LEU A 33 5.06 14.49 -14.17
N TYR A 34 5.40 13.73 -13.12
CA TYR A 34 6.37 14.13 -12.11
C TYR A 34 7.76 14.39 -12.72
N ASN A 35 8.23 13.50 -13.59
CA ASN A 35 9.54 13.68 -14.22
C ASN A 35 9.56 14.87 -15.19
N ILE A 36 8.50 15.08 -15.96
CA ILE A 36 8.34 16.25 -16.84
C ILE A 36 8.35 17.54 -16.00
N PHE A 37 7.53 17.57 -14.95
CA PHE A 37 7.44 18.69 -14.03
C PHE A 37 8.79 19.00 -13.38
N ARG A 38 9.48 18.00 -12.84
CA ARG A 38 10.82 18.17 -12.24
C ARG A 38 11.83 18.71 -13.25
N THR A 39 11.85 18.19 -14.47
CA THR A 39 12.77 18.65 -15.52
C THR A 39 12.49 20.09 -15.94
N TYR A 40 11.21 20.51 -15.91
CA TYR A 40 10.81 21.88 -16.20
C TYR A 40 11.25 22.87 -15.12
N TYR A 41 11.10 22.52 -13.83
CA TYR A 41 11.45 23.41 -12.71
C TYR A 41 12.93 23.33 -12.30
N MET A 42 13.62 22.23 -12.60
CA MET A 42 15.04 22.01 -12.26
C MET A 42 15.77 21.41 -13.46
N PRO A 43 16.00 22.19 -14.53
CA PRO A 43 16.62 21.70 -15.75
C PRO A 43 18.07 21.22 -15.49
N PRO A 44 18.50 20.11 -16.10
CA PRO A 44 19.87 19.64 -15.99
C PRO A 44 20.85 20.65 -16.60
N LYS A 45 22.00 20.82 -15.94
CA LYS A 45 23.12 21.65 -16.44
C LYS A 45 23.66 21.19 -17.78
N VAL A 46 23.62 19.88 -18.06
CA VAL A 46 24.14 19.27 -19.28
C VAL A 46 23.21 18.13 -19.70
N TYR A 47 22.73 18.16 -20.95
CA TYR A 47 21.90 17.11 -21.54
C TYR A 47 22.74 15.96 -22.08
N ASP A 48 23.53 15.33 -21.21
CA ASP A 48 24.24 14.10 -21.54
C ASP A 48 23.40 12.88 -21.12
N LEU A 49 23.46 11.81 -21.93
CA LEU A 49 22.74 10.55 -21.69
C LEU A 49 22.97 9.97 -20.27
N PRO A 50 24.19 10.03 -19.68
CA PRO A 50 24.44 9.66 -18.29
C PRO A 50 23.76 10.58 -17.27
N SER A 51 23.71 11.89 -17.53
CA SER A 51 23.07 12.89 -16.65
C SER A 51 21.55 12.70 -16.64
N VAL A 52 20.94 12.46 -17.80
CA VAL A 52 19.52 12.12 -17.93
C VAL A 52 19.23 10.80 -17.22
N SER A 53 20.06 9.77 -17.43
CA SER A 53 19.92 8.48 -16.73
C SER A 53 20.04 8.64 -15.22
N PHE A 54 21.00 9.41 -14.73
CA PHE A 54 21.15 9.70 -13.30
C PHE A 54 19.90 10.41 -12.75
N ILE A 55 19.29 11.35 -13.47
CA ILE A 55 18.06 12.02 -13.01
C ILE A 55 16.88 11.05 -12.91
N PHE A 56 16.73 10.12 -13.86
CA PHE A 56 15.66 9.11 -13.84
C PHE A 56 15.89 7.99 -12.81
N PHE A 57 17.14 7.59 -12.56
CA PHE A 57 17.50 6.42 -11.74
C PHE A 57 18.08 6.74 -10.35
N SER A 58 18.58 7.94 -10.09
CA SER A 58 19.20 8.31 -8.80
C SER A 58 18.23 8.82 -7.76
N ASP A 59 17.00 9.16 -8.15
CA ASP A 59 15.97 9.48 -7.17
C ASP A 59 15.28 8.17 -6.70
N PRO A 60 15.03 7.98 -5.39
CA PRO A 60 14.38 6.79 -4.83
C PRO A 60 13.00 6.48 -5.43
N ASN A 61 12.44 7.42 -6.21
CA ASN A 61 11.15 7.35 -6.85
C ASN A 61 10.92 6.11 -7.73
N LEU A 62 11.91 5.65 -8.50
CA LEU A 62 11.72 4.46 -9.36
C LEU A 62 11.63 3.18 -8.53
N LEU A 63 12.54 3.00 -7.57
CA LEU A 63 12.55 1.84 -6.70
C LEU A 63 11.29 1.81 -5.81
N ASP A 64 10.93 2.95 -5.22
CA ASP A 64 9.69 3.11 -4.46
C ASP A 64 8.47 2.80 -5.32
N MET A 65 8.44 3.27 -6.56
CA MET A 65 7.36 2.98 -7.49
C MET A 65 7.27 1.48 -7.81
N ILE A 66 8.40 0.81 -8.07
CA ILE A 66 8.43 -0.64 -8.30
C ILE A 66 7.92 -1.39 -7.07
N ILE A 67 8.38 -1.02 -5.87
CA ILE A 67 7.98 -1.66 -4.61
C ILE A 67 6.48 -1.48 -4.37
N VAL A 68 5.96 -0.26 -4.52
CA VAL A 68 4.56 0.07 -4.30
C VAL A 68 3.68 -0.60 -5.34
N THR A 69 4.11 -0.58 -6.59
CA THR A 69 3.40 -1.20 -7.72
C THR A 69 3.31 -2.71 -7.56
N GLY A 70 4.44 -3.39 -7.32
CA GLY A 70 4.48 -4.84 -7.11
C GLY A 70 3.67 -5.27 -5.89
N GLY A 71 3.78 -4.50 -4.80
CA GLY A 71 3.01 -4.74 -3.57
C GLY A 71 1.51 -4.58 -3.77
N CYS A 72 1.07 -3.46 -4.35
CA CYS A 72 -0.35 -3.20 -4.60
C CYS A 72 -0.93 -4.22 -5.59
N PHE A 73 -0.20 -4.57 -6.64
CA PHE A 73 -0.60 -5.60 -7.60
C PHE A 73 -0.88 -6.94 -6.90
N TYR A 74 0.06 -7.39 -6.09
CA TYR A 74 -0.10 -8.66 -5.39
C TYR A 74 -1.26 -8.63 -4.39
N ILE A 75 -1.30 -7.59 -3.54
CA ILE A 75 -2.34 -7.45 -2.51
C ILE A 75 -3.72 -7.40 -3.18
N HIS A 76 -3.88 -6.63 -4.26
CA HIS A 76 -5.12 -6.53 -5.00
C HIS A 76 -5.52 -7.86 -5.66
N SER A 77 -4.55 -8.59 -6.22
CA SER A 77 -4.78 -9.93 -6.79
C SER A 77 -5.36 -10.88 -5.74
N VAL A 78 -4.78 -10.90 -4.54
CA VAL A 78 -5.31 -11.70 -3.42
C VAL A 78 -6.69 -11.22 -2.98
N ALA A 79 -6.90 -9.90 -2.87
CA ALA A 79 -8.19 -9.32 -2.52
C ALA A 79 -9.31 -9.75 -3.47
N SER A 80 -9.04 -9.75 -4.78
CA SER A 80 -10.00 -10.17 -5.80
C SER A 80 -10.40 -11.64 -5.66
N ARG A 81 -9.48 -12.51 -5.23
CA ARG A 81 -9.75 -13.93 -4.96
C ARG A 81 -10.58 -14.12 -3.70
N PHE A 82 -10.32 -13.38 -2.63
CA PHE A 82 -11.19 -13.38 -1.45
C PHE A 82 -12.59 -12.83 -1.78
N TYR A 83 -12.67 -11.80 -2.63
CA TYR A 83 -13.94 -11.32 -3.11
C TYR A 83 -14.70 -12.41 -3.89
N ALA A 84 -14.04 -13.11 -4.82
CA ALA A 84 -14.66 -14.19 -5.59
C ALA A 84 -15.12 -15.35 -4.69
N LEU A 85 -14.34 -15.65 -3.64
CA LEU A 85 -14.72 -16.61 -2.60
C LEU A 85 -16.00 -16.17 -1.88
N ASN A 86 -16.09 -14.90 -1.47
CA ASN A 86 -17.28 -14.35 -0.83
C ASN A 86 -18.49 -14.33 -1.77
N ASP A 87 -18.27 -14.06 -3.06
CA ASP A 87 -19.32 -14.10 -4.07
C ASP A 87 -19.83 -15.53 -4.26
N ALA A 88 -18.93 -16.51 -4.35
CA ALA A 88 -19.30 -17.92 -4.42
C ALA A 88 -20.09 -18.38 -3.18
N TRP A 89 -19.76 -17.87 -1.99
CA TRP A 89 -20.58 -18.10 -0.79
C TRP A 89 -22.00 -17.56 -0.95
N ARG A 90 -22.16 -16.33 -1.45
CA ARG A 90 -23.49 -15.69 -1.60
C ARG A 90 -24.41 -16.43 -2.57
N HIS A 91 -23.85 -17.19 -3.51
CA HIS A 91 -24.62 -18.00 -4.46
C HIS A 91 -25.02 -19.38 -3.91
N LEU A 92 -24.59 -19.75 -2.70
CA LEU A 92 -25.10 -20.94 -2.03
C LEU A 92 -26.57 -20.76 -1.64
N PRO A 93 -27.37 -21.84 -1.60
CA PRO A 93 -28.78 -21.77 -1.22
C PRO A 93 -28.94 -21.21 0.20
N LEU A 94 -29.96 -20.37 0.38
CA LEU A 94 -30.29 -19.76 1.66
C LEU A 94 -30.50 -20.83 2.74
N GLY A 95 -29.84 -20.65 3.88
CA GLY A 95 -29.88 -21.63 4.98
C GLY A 95 -29.16 -22.95 4.68
N LEU A 96 -28.48 -23.06 3.54
CA LEU A 96 -27.81 -24.29 3.06
C LEU A 96 -28.77 -25.49 3.01
N VAL A 97 -30.02 -25.22 2.62
CA VAL A 97 -31.08 -26.21 2.47
C VAL A 97 -31.13 -26.73 1.03
N GLU A 98 -31.51 -27.99 0.89
CA GLU A 98 -31.71 -28.64 -0.41
C GLU A 98 -32.84 -27.96 -1.19
N ILE A 99 -32.61 -27.71 -2.48
CA ILE A 99 -33.63 -27.17 -3.40
C ILE A 99 -33.81 -28.22 -4.50
N PRO A 100 -34.98 -28.90 -4.57
CA PRO A 100 -35.23 -29.93 -5.56
C PRO A 100 -34.97 -29.44 -6.98
N GLY A 101 -34.15 -30.16 -7.75
CA GLY A 101 -33.78 -29.82 -9.12
C GLY A 101 -32.64 -28.79 -9.27
N GLU A 102 -32.25 -28.10 -8.19
CA GLU A 102 -31.16 -27.11 -8.25
C GLU A 102 -29.94 -27.48 -7.41
N TRP A 103 -30.14 -27.88 -6.15
CA TRP A 103 -29.06 -28.10 -5.18
C TRP A 103 -29.33 -29.33 -4.34
N THR A 104 -28.49 -30.35 -4.46
CA THR A 104 -28.52 -31.53 -3.57
C THR A 104 -27.71 -31.28 -2.30
N LYS A 105 -28.02 -32.00 -1.21
CA LYS A 105 -27.24 -31.94 0.06
C LYS A 105 -25.75 -32.24 -0.14
N SER A 106 -25.44 -33.17 -1.04
CA SER A 106 -24.05 -33.56 -1.34
C SER A 106 -23.28 -32.43 -2.01
N GLU A 107 -23.90 -31.74 -2.98
CA GLU A 107 -23.30 -30.61 -3.69
C GLU A 107 -23.08 -29.41 -2.77
N ILE A 108 -24.03 -29.12 -1.87
CA ILE A 108 -23.88 -28.06 -0.87
C ILE A 108 -22.68 -28.35 0.04
N THR A 109 -22.58 -29.59 0.52
CA THR A 109 -21.50 -30.01 1.42
C THR A 109 -20.14 -29.96 0.73
N MET A 110 -20.06 -30.45 -0.52
CA MET A 110 -18.85 -30.42 -1.33
C MET A 110 -18.43 -28.99 -1.67
N SER A 111 -19.38 -28.11 -1.99
CA SER A 111 -19.11 -26.69 -2.27
C SER A 111 -18.57 -25.98 -1.03
N LEU A 112 -19.13 -26.25 0.14
CA LEU A 112 -18.66 -25.69 1.41
C LEU A 112 -17.24 -26.14 1.74
N GLU A 113 -16.93 -27.42 1.51
CA GLU A 113 -15.57 -27.94 1.65
C GLU A 113 -14.60 -27.26 0.69
N CYS A 114 -14.98 -27.08 -0.58
CA CYS A 114 -14.17 -26.36 -1.57
C CYS A 114 -13.91 -24.90 -1.15
N LEU A 115 -14.93 -24.19 -0.66
CA LEU A 115 -14.76 -22.82 -0.16
C LEU A 115 -13.80 -22.77 1.03
N ARG A 116 -13.91 -23.73 1.97
CA ARG A 116 -13.02 -23.83 3.12
C ARG A 116 -11.56 -24.07 2.71
N LEU A 117 -11.33 -24.98 1.78
CA LEU A 117 -9.99 -25.28 1.25
C LEU A 117 -9.41 -24.09 0.50
N LEU A 118 -10.20 -23.47 -0.38
CA LEU A 118 -9.77 -22.28 -1.12
C LEU A 118 -9.42 -21.12 -0.18
N HIS A 119 -10.20 -20.91 0.88
CA HIS A 119 -9.85 -19.95 1.92
C HIS A 119 -8.52 -20.28 2.61
N ALA A 120 -8.26 -21.56 2.90
CA ALA A 120 -6.99 -22.02 3.49
C ALA A 120 -5.80 -21.62 2.61
N ASP A 121 -5.90 -21.92 1.32
CA ASP A 121 -4.86 -21.64 0.35
C ASP A 121 -4.63 -20.13 0.18
N LEU A 122 -5.69 -19.33 0.13
CA LEU A 122 -5.57 -17.87 0.07
C LEU A 122 -4.91 -17.30 1.33
N CYS A 123 -5.21 -17.83 2.52
CA CYS A 123 -4.52 -17.44 3.74
C CYS A 123 -3.03 -17.83 3.72
N LYS A 124 -2.70 -19.01 3.17
CA LYS A 124 -1.31 -19.43 2.99
C LYS A 124 -0.57 -18.49 2.04
N ILE A 125 -1.21 -18.06 0.95
CA ILE A 125 -0.69 -17.08 -0.01
C ILE A 125 -0.40 -15.72 0.67
N ILE A 126 -1.29 -15.25 1.56
CA ILE A 126 -1.05 -14.05 2.38
C ILE A 126 0.19 -14.24 3.27
N LYS A 127 0.33 -15.40 3.91
CA LYS A 127 1.45 -15.69 4.81
C LYS A 127 2.78 -15.70 4.04
N VAL A 128 2.82 -16.35 2.88
CA VAL A 128 4.01 -16.38 2.01
C VAL A 128 4.40 -14.96 1.57
N PHE A 129 3.42 -14.13 1.18
CA PHE A 129 3.67 -12.73 0.84
C PHE A 129 4.21 -11.92 2.01
N SER A 130 3.60 -12.07 3.19
CA SER A 130 4.00 -11.34 4.39
C SER A 130 5.42 -11.69 4.83
N LEU A 131 5.89 -12.92 4.56
CA LEU A 131 7.27 -13.33 4.82
C LEU A 131 8.25 -12.92 3.71
N GLY A 132 7.86 -13.09 2.44
CA GLY A 132 8.73 -12.77 1.30
C GLY A 132 8.78 -11.28 1.01
N TYR A 133 7.68 -10.72 0.53
CA TYR A 133 7.58 -9.29 0.17
C TYR A 133 7.49 -8.37 1.39
N GLY A 134 7.04 -8.91 2.53
CA GLY A 134 6.92 -8.13 3.76
C GLY A 134 8.27 -7.58 4.27
N MET A 135 9.41 -8.21 3.98
CA MET A 135 10.72 -7.61 4.29
C MET A 135 11.01 -6.36 3.47
N ILE A 136 10.66 -6.39 2.18
CA ILE A 136 10.82 -5.22 1.30
C ILE A 136 9.88 -4.11 1.77
N MET A 137 8.64 -4.45 2.12
CA MET A 137 7.69 -3.47 2.68
C MET A 137 8.12 -2.91 4.02
N LEU A 138 8.72 -3.72 4.89
CA LEU A 138 9.27 -3.26 6.15
C LEU A 138 10.35 -2.20 5.91
N GLY A 139 11.34 -2.53 5.07
CA GLY A 139 12.39 -1.58 4.68
C GLY A 139 11.82 -0.30 4.10
N TYR A 140 10.92 -0.43 3.12
CA TYR A 140 10.23 0.71 2.50
C TYR A 140 9.52 1.59 3.54
N PHE A 141 8.69 1.02 4.42
CA PHE A 141 7.97 1.82 5.42
C PHE A 141 8.91 2.48 6.43
N THR A 142 9.96 1.78 6.89
CA THR A 142 10.92 2.34 7.85
C THR A 142 11.77 3.46 7.23
N PHE A 143 12.39 3.21 6.08
CA PHE A 143 13.25 4.21 5.43
C PHE A 143 12.44 5.41 4.95
N SER A 144 11.24 5.19 4.42
CA SER A 144 10.40 6.29 3.97
C SER A 144 9.83 7.09 5.14
N PHE A 145 9.55 6.46 6.31
CA PHE A 145 9.21 7.19 7.53
C PHE A 145 10.37 8.06 8.02
N VAL A 146 11.58 7.51 8.11
CA VAL A 146 12.79 8.26 8.52
C VAL A 146 13.04 9.40 7.53
N GLY A 147 12.95 9.13 6.24
CA GLY A 147 13.07 10.13 5.18
C GLY A 147 12.06 11.26 5.37
N LEU A 148 10.78 10.93 5.52
CA LEU A 148 9.72 11.90 5.78
C LEU A 148 10.05 12.77 7.00
N LEU A 149 10.38 12.16 8.13
CA LEU A 149 10.74 12.85 9.37
C LEU A 149 11.90 13.83 9.16
N MET A 150 12.97 13.38 8.50
CA MET A 150 14.15 14.21 8.24
C MET A 150 13.86 15.35 7.27
N TYR A 151 13.15 15.11 6.17
CA TYR A 151 12.77 16.17 5.22
C TYR A 151 11.86 17.21 5.87
N THR A 152 10.90 16.76 6.68
CA THR A 152 10.03 17.66 7.45
C THR A 152 10.84 18.52 8.41
N TYR A 153 11.74 17.91 9.18
CA TYR A 153 12.58 18.62 10.13
C TYR A 153 13.46 19.64 9.43
N LEU A 154 14.15 19.24 8.36
CA LEU A 154 15.01 20.12 7.58
C LEU A 154 14.24 21.33 7.03
N TYR A 155 13.01 21.14 6.60
CA TYR A 155 12.15 22.26 6.18
C TYR A 155 11.97 23.31 7.29
N PHE A 156 11.68 22.86 8.52
CA PHE A 156 11.54 23.78 9.66
C PHE A 156 12.89 24.34 10.14
N ALA A 157 13.94 23.52 10.14
CA ALA A 157 15.25 23.87 10.71
C ALA A 157 16.09 24.77 9.80
N VAL A 158 15.97 24.61 8.48
CA VAL A 158 16.66 25.45 7.49
C VAL A 158 16.07 26.86 7.44
N GLY A 159 14.84 27.04 7.94
CA GLY A 159 14.23 28.33 8.31
C GLY A 159 14.66 29.50 7.42
N TYR A 160 13.93 29.73 6.32
CA TYR A 160 13.94 30.94 5.47
C TYR A 160 15.14 31.88 5.71
N LYS A 161 16.35 31.42 5.37
CA LYS A 161 17.56 32.16 5.68
C LYS A 161 17.69 33.31 4.71
N ASP A 162 17.38 34.52 5.16
CA ASP A 162 17.69 35.81 4.53
C ASP A 162 17.44 35.88 3.02
N ILE A 163 16.29 35.40 2.54
CA ILE A 163 15.82 35.83 1.23
C ILE A 163 15.18 37.19 1.47
N SER A 164 15.95 38.25 1.24
CA SER A 164 15.48 39.65 1.23
C SER A 164 14.32 39.88 0.24
N ASP A 165 14.05 38.88 -0.61
CA ASP A 165 13.04 38.84 -1.64
C ASP A 165 11.93 37.83 -1.29
N THR A 166 10.84 38.30 -0.70
CA THR A 166 9.65 37.50 -0.32
C THR A 166 8.74 37.17 -1.51
N SER A 167 9.21 37.38 -2.74
CA SER A 167 8.44 37.11 -3.94
C SER A 167 8.10 35.62 -4.06
N PHE A 168 6.90 35.32 -4.55
CA PHE A 168 6.45 33.94 -4.77
C PHE A 168 7.41 33.12 -5.65
N ALA A 169 8.15 33.78 -6.54
CA ALA A 169 9.12 33.16 -7.43
C ALA A 169 10.34 32.54 -6.70
N SER A 170 10.77 33.12 -5.57
CA SER A 170 11.90 32.60 -4.78
C SER A 170 11.49 31.44 -3.85
N ILE A 171 10.22 31.40 -3.44
CA ILE A 171 9.64 30.38 -2.54
C ILE A 171 9.38 29.06 -3.28
N ILE A 172 8.89 29.14 -4.51
CA ILE A 172 8.45 27.98 -5.30
C ILE A 172 9.55 26.92 -5.45
N PRO A 173 10.80 27.23 -5.87
CA PRO A 173 11.84 26.23 -6.04
C PRO A 173 12.20 25.48 -4.75
N TRP A 174 12.01 26.12 -3.58
CA TRP A 174 12.31 25.54 -2.27
C TRP A 174 11.17 24.69 -1.71
N CYS A 175 9.93 25.19 -1.76
CA CYS A 175 8.77 24.51 -1.17
C CYS A 175 8.20 23.40 -2.07
N LEU A 176 8.25 23.57 -3.38
CA LEU A 176 7.57 22.70 -4.34
C LEU A 176 8.13 21.26 -4.36
N PRO A 177 9.46 21.01 -4.40
CA PRO A 177 10.00 19.65 -4.39
C PRO A 177 9.62 18.88 -3.12
N LEU A 178 9.56 19.58 -1.98
CA LEU A 178 9.14 19.02 -0.70
C LEU A 178 7.67 18.61 -0.73
N ILE A 179 6.77 19.53 -1.08
CA ILE A 179 5.32 19.26 -1.16
C ILE A 179 5.06 18.06 -2.07
N VAL A 180 5.73 18.02 -3.23
CA VAL A 180 5.54 16.91 -4.17
C VAL A 180 6.05 15.59 -3.58
N ARG A 181 7.20 15.58 -2.87
CA ARG A 181 7.69 14.39 -2.16
C ARG A 181 6.73 13.92 -1.06
N TYR A 182 6.14 14.84 -0.30
CA TYR A 182 5.10 14.50 0.68
C TYR A 182 3.88 13.87 0.03
N CYS A 183 3.37 14.49 -1.04
CA CYS A 183 2.23 13.96 -1.77
C CYS A 183 2.53 12.56 -2.30
N GLN A 184 3.71 12.34 -2.86
CA GLN A 184 4.15 11.03 -3.34
C GLN A 184 4.15 9.99 -2.22
N TYR A 185 4.78 10.30 -1.10
CA TYR A 185 4.84 9.40 0.05
C TYR A 185 3.42 9.07 0.56
N CYS A 186 2.57 10.08 0.73
CA CYS A 186 1.18 9.89 1.15
C CYS A 186 0.42 8.99 0.18
N ILE A 187 0.52 9.22 -1.13
CA ILE A 187 -0.17 8.40 -2.15
C ILE A 187 0.34 6.96 -2.11
N PHE A 188 1.65 6.75 -2.11
CA PHE A 188 2.26 5.42 -2.15
C PHE A 188 1.99 4.63 -0.87
N TYR A 189 2.19 5.26 0.28
CA TYR A 189 1.93 4.70 1.59
C TYR A 189 0.45 4.32 1.75
N MET A 190 -0.47 5.23 1.43
CA MET A 190 -1.91 4.98 1.54
C MET A 190 -2.38 3.92 0.55
N SER A 191 -1.82 3.86 -0.66
CA SER A 191 -2.17 2.84 -1.66
C SER A 191 -1.93 1.42 -1.13
N ILE A 192 -0.81 1.18 -0.46
CA ILE A 192 -0.50 -0.12 0.14
C ILE A 192 -1.44 -0.39 1.32
N VAL A 193 -1.54 0.56 2.25
CA VAL A 193 -2.28 0.37 3.51
C VAL A 193 -3.78 0.16 3.26
N VAL A 194 -4.38 0.93 2.35
CA VAL A 194 -5.80 0.80 1.99
C VAL A 194 -6.05 -0.54 1.31
N ASN A 195 -5.22 -0.95 0.35
CA ASN A 195 -5.38 -2.25 -0.31
C ASN A 195 -5.22 -3.42 0.67
N ALA A 196 -4.25 -3.35 1.58
CA ALA A 196 -4.03 -4.39 2.59
C ALA A 196 -5.22 -4.47 3.57
N SER A 197 -5.71 -3.32 4.02
CA SER A 197 -6.89 -3.23 4.90
C SER A 197 -8.15 -3.77 4.22
N TYR A 198 -8.36 -3.42 2.95
CA TYR A 198 -9.46 -3.95 2.14
C TYR A 198 -9.38 -5.48 2.00
N THR A 199 -8.18 -6.02 1.78
CA THR A 199 -7.97 -7.47 1.69
C THR A 199 -8.29 -8.17 3.01
N ASN A 200 -7.84 -7.60 4.14
CA ASN A 200 -8.14 -8.12 5.46
C ASN A 200 -9.65 -8.09 5.75
N GLU A 201 -10.36 -7.04 5.32
CA GLU A 201 -11.82 -6.95 5.43
C GLU A 201 -12.51 -8.04 4.61
N LYS A 202 -12.13 -8.22 3.34
CA LYS A 202 -12.69 -9.26 2.47
C LYS A 202 -12.44 -10.66 3.01
N LYS A 203 -11.26 -10.91 3.57
CA LYS A 203 -10.95 -12.16 4.29
C LYS A 203 -11.87 -12.37 5.50
N ARG A 204 -12.16 -11.32 6.27
CA ARG A 204 -13.01 -11.41 7.48
C ARG A 204 -14.50 -11.53 7.17
N GLU A 205 -14.95 -11.06 6.00
CA GLU A 205 -16.36 -11.09 5.59
C GLU A 205 -16.97 -12.50 5.66
N ILE A 206 -16.22 -13.56 5.31
CA ILE A 206 -16.72 -14.94 5.38
C ILE A 206 -17.08 -15.40 6.80
N ILE A 207 -16.45 -14.81 7.83
CA ILE A 207 -16.78 -15.08 9.23
C ILE A 207 -18.20 -14.61 9.54
N SER A 208 -18.61 -13.48 8.98
CA SER A 208 -19.97 -12.95 9.15
C SER A 208 -20.99 -13.93 8.56
N TYR A 209 -20.70 -14.49 7.39
CA TYR A 209 -21.55 -15.48 6.76
C TYR A 209 -21.66 -16.79 7.54
N LEU A 210 -20.52 -17.32 8.00
CA LEU A 210 -20.48 -18.54 8.81
C LEU A 210 -21.29 -18.38 10.11
N ARG A 211 -21.25 -17.20 10.73
CA ARG A 211 -22.02 -16.88 11.94
C ARG A 211 -23.52 -16.72 11.67
N ALA A 212 -23.90 -16.29 10.47
CA ALA A 212 -25.30 -16.14 10.08
C ALA A 212 -26.00 -17.50 9.83
N CYS A 213 -25.25 -18.58 9.60
CA CYS A 213 -25.81 -19.90 9.42
C CYS A 213 -26.48 -20.41 10.72
N ARG A 214 -27.73 -20.86 10.63
CA ARG A 214 -28.41 -21.61 11.71
C ARG A 214 -27.86 -23.03 11.77
N ILE A 215 -26.73 -23.22 12.47
CA ILE A 215 -26.01 -24.50 12.51
C ILE A 215 -26.85 -25.65 13.09
N SER A 216 -27.82 -25.35 13.95
CA SER A 216 -28.71 -26.34 14.59
C SER A 216 -29.63 -27.05 13.60
N SER A 217 -30.03 -26.41 12.51
CA SER A 217 -30.98 -26.96 11.53
C SER A 217 -30.32 -27.63 10.32
N LEU A 218 -28.99 -27.71 10.29
CA LEU A 218 -28.24 -28.27 9.16
C LEU A 218 -28.06 -29.78 9.25
N ALA A 219 -27.94 -30.42 8.09
CA ALA A 219 -27.53 -31.81 7.99
C ALA A 219 -26.15 -32.03 8.66
N ILE A 220 -25.94 -33.22 9.22
CA ILE A 220 -24.77 -33.55 10.05
C ILE A 220 -23.45 -33.24 9.32
N HIS A 221 -23.32 -33.66 8.06
CA HIS A 221 -22.08 -33.46 7.29
C HIS A 221 -21.83 -31.97 6.98
N THR A 222 -22.86 -31.21 6.61
CA THR A 222 -22.75 -29.76 6.37
C THR A 222 -22.41 -29.01 7.66
N LYS A 223 -23.04 -29.39 8.78
CA LYS A 223 -22.74 -28.87 10.12
C LYS A 223 -21.28 -29.11 10.51
N LEU A 224 -20.75 -30.28 10.21
CA LEU A 224 -19.35 -30.63 10.48
C LEU A 224 -18.39 -29.77 9.65
N GLN A 225 -18.68 -29.55 8.36
CA GLN A 225 -17.87 -28.69 7.49
C GLN A 225 -17.86 -27.23 7.97
N ILE A 226 -19.00 -26.68 8.41
CA ILE A 226 -19.03 -25.32 8.99
C ILE A 226 -18.18 -25.25 10.27
N LYS A 227 -18.27 -26.26 11.15
CA LYS A 227 -17.45 -26.30 12.37
C LYS A 227 -15.95 -26.31 12.04
N PHE A 228 -15.52 -27.14 11.10
CA PHE A 228 -14.12 -27.14 10.66
C PHE A 228 -13.70 -25.80 10.08
N PHE A 229 -14.56 -25.18 9.26
CA PHE A 229 -14.28 -23.86 8.72
C PHE A 229 -14.13 -22.81 9.84
N MET A 230 -15.03 -22.79 10.83
CA MET A 230 -14.93 -21.85 11.96
C MET A 230 -13.66 -22.03 12.79
N VAL A 231 -13.25 -23.27 13.07
CA VAL A 231 -12.00 -23.56 13.80
C VAL A 231 -10.81 -23.04 13.02
N GLN A 232 -10.73 -23.40 11.74
CA GLN A 232 -9.70 -22.92 10.83
C GLN A 232 -9.66 -21.38 10.79
N MET A 233 -10.80 -20.70 10.78
CA MET A 233 -10.87 -19.23 10.75
C MET A 233 -10.33 -18.58 12.02
N SER A 234 -10.50 -19.21 13.18
CA SER A 234 -9.94 -18.68 14.42
C SER A 234 -8.41 -18.64 14.38
N GLU A 235 -7.78 -19.65 13.78
CA GLU A 235 -6.34 -19.71 13.56
C GLU A 235 -5.88 -18.63 12.56
N PHE A 236 -6.64 -18.41 11.48
CA PHE A 236 -6.29 -17.41 10.46
C PHE A 236 -6.67 -15.97 10.82
N LYS A 237 -7.40 -15.75 11.91
CA LYS A 237 -7.82 -14.41 12.34
C LYS A 237 -6.62 -13.51 12.69
N SER A 238 -5.54 -14.08 13.22
CA SER A 238 -4.29 -13.38 13.52
C SER A 238 -3.38 -13.16 12.30
N ASN A 239 -3.62 -13.89 11.21
CA ASN A 239 -2.79 -13.84 9.99
C ASN A 239 -3.22 -12.69 9.05
N GLU A 240 -3.19 -11.45 9.54
CA GLU A 240 -3.31 -10.25 8.69
C GLU A 240 -2.07 -10.08 7.82
N ILE A 241 -2.21 -9.33 6.72
CA ILE A 241 -1.05 -8.90 5.92
C ILE A 241 -0.11 -8.12 6.85
N SER A 242 1.14 -8.53 6.94
CA SER A 242 2.15 -7.93 7.81
C SER A 242 3.45 -7.65 7.08
N ALA A 243 4.21 -6.67 7.58
CA ALA A 243 5.56 -6.40 7.15
C ALA A 243 6.51 -7.33 7.92
N TYR A 244 6.76 -8.52 7.35
CA TYR A 244 7.65 -9.54 7.93
C TYR A 244 7.27 -9.97 9.36
N GLY A 245 5.97 -9.92 9.70
CA GLY A 245 5.49 -10.25 11.04
C GLY A 245 5.79 -9.19 12.12
N ILE A 246 6.45 -8.07 11.80
CA ILE A 246 6.75 -7.02 12.78
C ILE A 246 5.53 -6.17 13.10
N PHE A 247 4.84 -5.68 12.06
CA PHE A 247 3.58 -4.95 12.22
C PHE A 247 2.59 -5.32 11.12
N ASN A 248 1.29 -5.25 11.46
CA ASN A 248 0.21 -5.47 10.51
C ASN A 248 0.05 -4.22 9.62
N ILE A 249 -0.07 -4.45 8.32
CA ILE A 249 -0.32 -3.40 7.35
C ILE A 249 -1.83 -3.18 7.30
N ASN A 250 -2.31 -2.27 8.14
CA ASN A 250 -3.72 -1.90 8.23
C ASN A 250 -3.87 -0.39 8.50
N LEU A 251 -5.10 0.13 8.46
CA LEU A 251 -5.37 1.56 8.65
C LEU A 251 -4.89 2.11 10.01
N HIS A 252 -4.77 1.28 11.05
CA HIS A 252 -4.23 1.73 12.34
C HIS A 252 -2.76 2.14 12.22
N LEU A 253 -2.00 1.53 11.32
CA LEU A 253 -0.61 1.90 11.06
C LEU A 253 -0.46 3.36 10.61
N VAL A 254 -1.43 3.91 9.88
CA VAL A 254 -1.43 5.33 9.46
C VAL A 254 -1.46 6.24 10.70
N ILE A 255 -2.36 5.96 11.63
CA ILE A 255 -2.54 6.76 12.85
C ILE A 255 -1.27 6.67 13.71
N SER A 256 -0.74 5.46 13.91
CA SER A 256 0.50 5.26 14.65
C SER A 256 1.69 6.02 14.05
N ASN A 257 1.83 6.00 12.71
CA ASN A 257 2.91 6.72 12.04
C ASN A 257 2.72 8.24 12.07
N LEU A 258 1.49 8.76 12.02
CA LEU A 258 1.24 10.19 12.20
C LEU A 258 1.65 10.65 13.61
N ILE A 259 1.25 9.90 14.64
CA ILE A 259 1.64 10.19 16.02
C ILE A 259 3.17 10.16 16.15
N LEU A 260 3.81 9.11 15.63
CA LEU A 260 5.27 8.97 15.68
C LEU A 260 5.98 10.10 14.93
N LEU A 261 5.43 10.55 13.81
CA LEU A 261 5.95 11.70 13.05
C LEU A 261 5.90 12.97 13.90
N PHE A 262 4.75 13.31 14.51
CA PHE A 262 4.65 14.49 15.36
C PHE A 262 5.62 14.46 16.55
N TYR A 263 5.70 13.32 17.26
CA TYR A 263 6.64 13.18 18.36
C TYR A 263 8.09 13.31 17.88
N GLY A 264 8.46 12.62 16.81
CA GLY A 264 9.80 12.71 16.24
C GLY A 264 10.18 14.14 15.84
N LEU A 265 9.24 14.90 15.26
CA LEU A 265 9.48 16.29 14.88
C LEU A 265 9.69 17.19 16.09
N ILE A 266 8.84 17.06 17.11
CA ILE A 266 8.98 17.82 18.35
C ILE A 266 10.34 17.53 18.98
N THR A 267 10.75 16.27 19.03
CA THR A 267 12.07 15.88 19.56
C THR A 267 13.22 16.47 18.74
N LEU A 268 13.18 16.40 17.41
CA LEU A 268 14.21 16.97 16.55
C LEU A 268 14.31 18.50 16.69
N ILE A 269 13.16 19.19 16.83
CA ILE A 269 13.11 20.64 17.08
C ILE A 269 13.73 20.97 18.45
N GLN A 270 13.40 20.21 19.50
CA GLN A 270 13.98 20.39 20.83
C GLN A 270 15.48 20.13 20.84
N MET A 271 15.96 19.20 20.02
CA MET A 271 17.38 18.84 19.90
C MET A 271 18.15 19.66 18.85
N LYS A 272 17.57 20.73 18.29
CA LYS A 272 18.16 21.47 17.15
C LYS A 272 19.60 21.97 17.42
N ASP A 273 19.89 22.34 18.66
CA ASP A 273 21.18 22.89 19.09
C ASP A 273 22.18 21.80 19.52
N GLY A 274 21.74 20.53 19.51
CA GLY A 274 22.61 19.39 19.74
C GLY A 274 23.69 19.27 18.67
N PRO A 275 24.90 18.80 19.02
CA PRO A 275 26.06 18.82 18.11
C PRO A 275 25.83 18.03 16.82
N PHE A 276 25.13 16.90 16.92
CA PHE A 276 24.81 16.06 15.75
C PHE A 276 23.80 16.73 14.82
N ILE A 277 22.67 17.19 15.37
CA ILE A 277 21.60 17.80 14.59
C ILE A 277 22.05 19.11 13.95
N SER A 278 22.77 19.96 14.69
CA SER A 278 23.34 21.20 14.16
C SER A 278 24.34 20.95 13.03
N SER A 279 25.21 19.94 13.16
CA SER A 279 26.15 19.55 12.10
C SER A 279 25.43 19.05 10.85
N LEU A 280 24.40 18.21 11.02
CA LEU A 280 23.60 17.68 9.93
C LEU A 280 22.87 18.79 9.17
N THR A 281 22.20 19.70 9.88
CA THR A 281 21.50 20.85 9.28
C THR A 281 22.47 21.73 8.48
N LYS A 282 23.67 21.99 9.00
CA LYS A 282 24.70 22.76 8.27
C LYS A 282 25.19 22.06 7.01
N ALA A 283 25.43 20.76 7.07
CA ALA A 283 25.88 19.96 5.92
C ALA A 283 24.82 19.96 4.80
N VAL A 284 23.57 19.75 5.18
CA VAL A 284 22.44 19.78 4.25
C VAL A 284 22.25 21.17 3.65
N MET A 285 22.32 22.22 4.47
CA MET A 285 22.22 23.60 4.00
C MET A 285 23.30 23.94 2.98
N LYS A 286 24.55 23.52 3.22
CA LYS A 286 25.65 23.70 2.27
C LYS A 286 25.35 23.05 0.90
N HIS A 287 24.78 21.85 0.91
CA HIS A 287 24.41 21.15 -0.32
C HIS A 287 23.28 21.87 -1.07
N PHE A 288 22.24 22.33 -0.37
CA PHE A 288 21.15 23.09 -0.99
C PHE A 288 21.61 24.44 -1.55
N THR A 289 22.43 25.19 -0.82
CA THR A 289 22.98 26.48 -1.31
C THR A 289 23.84 26.28 -2.55
N GLN A 290 24.65 25.21 -2.60
CA GLN A 290 25.41 24.87 -3.82
C GLN A 290 24.48 24.58 -5.00
N GLN A 291 23.42 23.79 -4.80
CA GLN A 291 22.44 23.52 -5.86
C GLN A 291 21.66 24.76 -6.31
N TYR A 292 21.35 25.69 -5.41
CA TYR A 292 20.63 26.92 -5.75
C TYR A 292 21.49 27.91 -6.54
N ASN A 293 22.72 28.19 -6.08
CA ASN A 293 23.66 29.07 -6.78
C ASN A 293 23.97 28.54 -8.19
N ASP A 294 23.95 27.22 -8.34
CA ASP A 294 24.10 26.50 -9.59
C ASP A 294 22.92 26.69 -10.56
N ILE A 295 21.72 26.98 -10.07
CA ILE A 295 20.53 27.29 -10.86
C ILE A 295 20.50 28.77 -11.24
N GLU A 296 20.80 29.67 -10.30
CA GLU A 296 20.77 31.12 -10.50
C GLU A 296 21.80 31.60 -11.54
N ASN A 297 22.98 30.99 -11.56
CA ASN A 297 24.02 31.27 -12.56
C ASN A 297 23.64 30.83 -13.99
N ASN A 298 22.69 29.90 -14.15
CA ASN A 298 22.22 29.43 -15.47
C ASN A 298 21.07 30.28 -16.02
N THR A 299 20.33 31.00 -15.18
CA THR A 299 19.27 31.94 -15.61
C THR A 299 19.81 33.28 -16.10
N ASN A 300 21.06 33.62 -15.75
CA ASN A 300 21.72 34.88 -16.08
C ASN A 300 22.76 34.78 -17.22
N SER A 301 22.86 33.61 -17.89
CA SER A 301 23.69 33.37 -19.07
C SER A 301 22.83 33.15 -20.31
#